data_AF-A0A183GEP3-F1
#
_entry.id   AF-A0A183GEP3-F1
#
_cell.length_a   1.000
_cell.length_b   1.000
_cell.length_c   1.000
_cell.angle_alpha   90.00
_cell.angle_beta   90.00
_cell.angle_gamma   90.00
#
_symmetry.space_group_name_H-M   'P 1'
#
loop_
_entity.id
_entity.type
_entity.pdbx_description
1 polymer ?
#
loop_
_entity_poly.entity_id
_entity_poly.type
_entity_poly.pdbx_seq_one_letter_code
_entity_poly.pdbx_strand_id
1 'polypeptide(L)'
;MHIEQIRAGIVRADCSPHALPFRENTAVFQVVPDPCSGLRCAADEDCVVDQGQAYCQKKITSCPENESRQECGSLCEGLCLATLLGNLTCAVESVCSFPACACNKGFYRDAFGKCVVEHECFPDMRCFASPPPCKETEGCVVERGQVICVPTVTQPCGRNEVYNDCGNFCEPTCENAFGRVRHISFFTLYEPLA
;
A
#
# COMPACT_ATOMS: atom_id res chain seq x y z
N MET A 1 39.17 26.84 -43.96
CA MET A 1 37.70 26.70 -44.11
C MET A 1 37.19 25.86 -42.97
N HIS A 2 36.06 26.28 -42.42
CA HIS A 2 35.57 26.04 -41.07
C HIS A 2 35.32 24.57 -40.70
N ILE A 3 35.73 24.24 -39.47
CA ILE A 3 35.21 23.13 -38.66
C ILE A 3 33.89 23.63 -38.08
N GLU A 4 32.76 22.97 -38.37
CA GLU A 4 31.52 23.16 -37.63
C GLU A 4 31.24 21.93 -36.75
N GLN A 5 31.29 22.16 -35.45
CA GLN A 5 30.83 21.28 -34.40
C GLN A 5 29.30 21.29 -34.38
N ILE A 6 28.64 20.17 -34.67
CA ILE A 6 27.22 20.03 -34.34
C ILE A 6 27.11 19.52 -32.91
N ARG A 7 26.64 20.42 -32.03
CA ARG A 7 26.37 20.19 -30.61
C ARG A 7 25.44 18.98 -30.41
N ALA A 8 25.82 18.11 -29.48
CA ALA A 8 24.93 17.11 -28.89
C ALA A 8 23.78 17.83 -28.16
N GLY A 9 22.63 17.91 -28.81
CA GLY A 9 21.37 18.26 -28.18
C GLY A 9 20.76 16.99 -27.57
N ILE A 10 20.66 16.95 -26.25
CA ILE A 10 19.83 15.97 -25.53
C ILE A 10 18.38 16.27 -25.91
N VAL A 11 17.81 15.48 -26.83
CA VAL A 11 16.37 15.50 -27.10
C VAL A 11 15.72 14.75 -25.94
N ARG A 12 14.91 15.47 -25.15
CA ARG A 12 14.05 14.90 -24.12
C ARG A 12 13.17 13.84 -24.76
N ALA A 13 13.13 12.65 -24.15
CA ALA A 13 12.28 11.56 -24.59
C ALA A 13 10.81 11.92 -24.36
N ASP A 14 10.08 12.15 -25.45
CA ASP A 14 8.63 12.05 -25.44
C ASP A 14 8.26 10.56 -25.37
N CYS A 15 7.46 10.20 -24.37
CA CYS A 15 7.03 8.83 -24.10
C CYS A 15 6.13 8.31 -25.25
N SER A 16 6.75 7.67 -26.24
CA SER A 16 6.09 6.71 -27.14
C SER A 16 6.67 5.32 -26.83
N PRO A 17 5.85 4.29 -26.53
CA PRO A 17 6.36 3.03 -25.97
C PRO A 17 7.03 2.10 -27.00
N HIS A 18 7.31 2.55 -28.21
CA HIS A 18 7.88 1.71 -29.28
C HIS A 18 9.30 2.14 -29.69
N ALA A 19 10.25 2.11 -28.76
CA ALA A 19 11.66 2.11 -29.12
C ALA A 19 12.51 1.44 -28.02
N LEU A 20 12.78 0.13 -28.17
CA LEU A 20 13.88 -0.54 -27.46
C LEU A 20 15.17 -0.44 -28.29
N PRO A 21 16.36 -0.30 -27.66
CA PRO A 21 17.59 -0.05 -28.38
C PRO A 21 18.20 -1.33 -29.00
N PHE A 22 18.82 -1.08 -30.14
CA PHE A 22 19.62 -1.89 -31.04
C PHE A 22 20.39 -3.10 -30.47
N ARG A 23 20.27 -4.25 -31.16
CA ARG A 23 21.43 -5.06 -31.57
C ARG A 23 21.18 -5.69 -32.93
N GLU A 24 22.22 -5.65 -33.77
CA GLU A 24 22.25 -6.14 -35.15
C GLU A 24 21.90 -7.63 -35.22
N ASN A 25 20.83 -7.95 -35.95
CA ASN A 25 20.78 -8.95 -37.03
C ASN A 25 19.33 -9.27 -37.42
N THR A 26 18.95 -8.82 -38.63
CA THR A 26 17.85 -9.32 -39.47
C THR A 26 16.61 -9.88 -38.76
N ALA A 27 15.81 -9.00 -38.15
CA ALA A 27 14.38 -9.23 -37.98
C ALA A 27 13.65 -8.17 -38.80
N VAL A 28 12.91 -8.59 -39.83
CA VAL A 28 11.96 -7.70 -40.51
C VAL A 28 10.86 -7.44 -39.50
N PHE A 29 10.94 -6.30 -38.82
CA PHE A 29 9.90 -5.84 -37.90
C PHE A 29 8.69 -5.49 -38.78
N GLN A 30 7.69 -6.36 -38.80
CA GLN A 30 6.39 -5.98 -39.34
C GLN A 30 5.90 -4.83 -38.47
N VAL A 31 5.91 -3.61 -39.02
CA VAL A 31 5.32 -2.45 -38.37
C VAL A 31 3.83 -2.73 -38.30
N VAL A 32 3.37 -3.23 -37.15
CA VAL A 32 1.95 -3.31 -36.87
C VAL A 32 1.46 -1.87 -36.80
N PRO A 33 0.52 -1.44 -37.67
CA PRO A 33 0.01 -0.08 -37.63
C PRO A 33 -0.60 0.18 -36.26
N ASP A 34 -0.27 1.34 -35.67
CA ASP A 34 -0.84 1.77 -34.40
C ASP A 34 -2.38 1.85 -34.54
N PRO A 35 -3.14 1.05 -33.77
CA PRO A 35 -4.60 1.04 -33.82
C PRO A 35 -5.24 2.42 -33.60
N CYS A 36 -4.56 3.33 -32.90
CA CYS A 36 -5.02 4.70 -32.67
C CYS A 36 -4.83 5.66 -33.85
N SER A 37 -4.00 5.31 -34.84
CA SER A 37 -3.72 6.19 -35.98
C SER A 37 -4.93 6.43 -36.89
N GLY A 38 -5.94 5.56 -36.85
CA GLY A 38 -7.18 5.69 -37.63
C GLY A 38 -8.39 6.17 -36.84
N LEU A 39 -8.30 6.22 -35.51
CA LEU A 39 -9.42 6.53 -34.62
C LEU A 39 -9.38 8.00 -34.19
N ARG A 40 -10.45 8.75 -34.45
CA ARG A 40 -10.59 10.14 -34.00
C ARG A 40 -11.50 10.21 -32.78
N CYS A 41 -10.93 10.48 -31.63
CA CYS A 41 -11.66 10.70 -30.39
C CYS A 41 -12.08 12.16 -30.22
N ALA A 42 -13.05 12.41 -29.33
CA ALA A 42 -13.44 13.78 -28.98
C ALA A 42 -12.28 14.52 -28.27
N ALA A 43 -12.38 15.84 -28.17
CA ALA A 43 -11.33 16.67 -27.54
C ALA A 43 -11.11 16.32 -26.05
N ASP A 44 -12.13 15.78 -25.38
CA ASP A 44 -12.11 15.34 -23.99
C ASP A 44 -11.87 13.82 -23.85
N GLU A 45 -11.35 13.17 -24.89
CA GLU A 45 -11.07 11.73 -24.92
C GLU A 45 -9.63 11.44 -25.37
N ASP A 46 -9.05 10.39 -24.78
CA ASP A 46 -7.79 9.79 -25.21
C ASP A 46 -8.10 8.53 -26.03
N CYS A 47 -7.31 8.26 -27.07
CA CYS A 47 -7.35 6.97 -27.74
C CYS A 47 -6.55 5.95 -26.93
N VAL A 48 -7.17 4.83 -26.61
CA VAL A 48 -6.60 3.77 -25.77
C VAL A 48 -6.69 2.45 -26.53
N VAL A 49 -5.64 1.64 -26.44
CA VAL A 49 -5.59 0.30 -27.01
C VAL A 49 -5.67 -0.72 -25.89
N ASP A 50 -6.72 -1.55 -25.88
CA ASP A 50 -6.84 -2.71 -25.01
C ASP A 50 -7.04 -3.96 -25.87
N GLN A 51 -6.28 -5.01 -25.56
CA GLN A 51 -6.29 -6.28 -26.31
C GLN A 51 -6.17 -6.12 -27.85
N GLY A 52 -5.43 -5.11 -28.31
CA GLY A 52 -5.22 -4.82 -29.73
C GLY A 52 -6.35 -4.03 -30.40
N GLN A 53 -7.39 -3.64 -29.65
CA GLN A 53 -8.49 -2.83 -30.15
C GLN A 53 -8.41 -1.40 -29.63
N ALA A 54 -8.43 -0.43 -30.55
CA ALA A 54 -8.53 0.99 -30.20
C ALA A 54 -9.96 1.39 -29.85
N TYR A 55 -10.10 2.17 -28.78
CA TYR A 55 -11.35 2.81 -28.38
C TYR A 55 -11.06 4.18 -27.76
N CYS A 56 -12.08 5.05 -27.72
CA CYS A 56 -11.98 6.36 -27.09
C CYS A 56 -12.39 6.26 -25.62
N GLN A 57 -11.51 6.70 -24.73
CA GLN A 57 -11.77 6.76 -23.30
C GLN A 57 -11.80 8.23 -22.86
N LYS A 58 -12.77 8.59 -22.01
CA LYS A 58 -12.82 9.95 -21.46
C LYS A 58 -11.53 10.27 -20.70
N LYS A 59 -10.98 11.46 -20.97
CA LYS A 59 -9.83 11.99 -20.23
C LYS A 59 -10.23 12.18 -18.78
N ILE A 60 -9.28 11.90 -17.89
CA ILE A 60 -9.40 12.25 -16.48
C ILE A 60 -9.21 13.77 -16.37
N THR A 61 -10.31 14.50 -16.18
CA THR A 61 -10.27 15.99 -16.09
C THR A 61 -10.09 16.50 -14.67
N SER A 62 -10.30 15.65 -13.66
CA SER A 62 -10.19 16.01 -12.25
C SER A 62 -9.77 14.79 -11.44
N CYS A 63 -8.93 15.01 -10.43
CA CYS A 63 -8.52 13.98 -9.48
C CYS A 63 -9.00 14.30 -8.06
N PRO A 64 -9.09 13.29 -7.18
CA PRO A 64 -9.34 13.49 -5.76
C PRO A 64 -8.30 14.37 -5.08
N GLU A 65 -8.57 14.74 -3.83
CA GLU A 65 -7.62 15.50 -3.01
C GLU A 65 -6.27 14.78 -2.93
N ASN A 66 -5.19 15.55 -3.03
CA ASN A 66 -3.80 15.08 -3.01
C ASN A 66 -3.41 14.13 -4.15
N GLU A 67 -4.18 14.14 -5.25
CA GLU A 67 -3.90 13.37 -6.46
C GLU A 67 -3.77 14.27 -7.70
N SER A 68 -3.01 13.80 -8.69
CA SER A 68 -2.91 14.44 -10.01
C SER A 68 -2.92 13.39 -11.11
N ARG A 69 -3.41 13.76 -12.31
CA ARG A 69 -3.38 12.87 -13.46
C ARG A 69 -1.94 12.63 -13.86
N GLN A 70 -1.52 11.37 -13.82
CA GLN A 70 -0.23 10.90 -14.29
C GLN A 70 -0.42 10.11 -15.58
N GLU A 71 0.41 10.38 -16.59
CA GLU A 71 0.35 9.63 -17.87
C GLU A 71 0.78 8.18 -17.71
N CYS A 72 1.64 7.89 -16.73
CA CYS A 72 2.17 6.55 -16.46
C CYS A 72 1.30 5.75 -15.47
N GLY A 73 0.10 6.25 -15.17
CA GLY A 73 -0.82 5.69 -14.20
C GLY A 73 -0.33 5.84 -12.75
N SER A 74 -0.89 5.03 -11.86
CA SER A 74 -0.63 5.08 -10.41
C SER A 74 0.35 4.01 -9.91
N LEU A 75 0.94 3.21 -10.81
CA LEU A 75 1.79 2.07 -10.46
C LEU A 75 2.97 2.43 -9.53
N CYS A 76 3.56 3.59 -9.78
CA CYS A 76 4.75 4.07 -9.07
C CYS A 76 4.43 5.10 -7.97
N GLU A 77 3.17 5.25 -7.56
CA GLU A 77 2.82 6.18 -6.49
C GLU A 77 3.24 5.65 -5.11
N GLY A 78 3.29 6.52 -4.11
CA GLY A 78 3.57 6.11 -2.73
C GLY A 78 2.43 5.25 -2.18
N LEU A 79 2.74 4.11 -1.57
CA LEU A 79 1.78 3.30 -0.82
C LEU A 79 2.08 3.41 0.67
N CYS A 80 1.06 3.49 1.52
CA CYS A 80 1.29 3.52 2.96
C CYS A 80 2.07 2.29 3.44
N LEU A 81 1.81 1.09 2.90
CA LEU A 81 2.61 -0.10 3.25
C LEU A 81 4.11 0.05 2.92
N ALA A 82 4.45 0.82 1.88
CA ALA A 82 5.82 1.03 1.48
C ALA A 82 6.63 1.87 2.50
N THR A 83 5.97 2.70 3.31
CA THR A 83 6.66 3.48 4.36
C THR A 83 7.14 2.59 5.51
N LEU A 84 6.49 1.45 5.75
CA LEU A 84 6.90 0.48 6.78
C LEU A 84 8.04 -0.43 6.32
N LEU A 85 8.02 -0.84 5.04
CA LEU A 85 9.00 -1.78 4.51
C LEU A 85 10.35 -1.09 4.23
N GLY A 86 10.34 0.24 4.05
CA GLY A 86 11.52 1.03 3.73
C GLY A 86 12.05 0.73 2.31
N ASN A 87 12.39 1.78 1.58
CA ASN A 87 13.12 1.66 0.30
C ASN A 87 12.41 0.90 -0.84
N LEU A 88 11.07 0.85 -0.85
CA LEU A 88 10.32 0.39 -2.02
C LEU A 88 10.29 1.51 -3.07
N THR A 89 11.31 1.54 -3.92
CA THR A 89 11.30 2.38 -5.14
C THR A 89 10.48 1.69 -6.22
N CYS A 90 9.91 2.45 -7.15
CA CYS A 90 9.30 1.83 -8.32
C CYS A 90 10.37 1.02 -9.07
N ALA A 91 10.26 -0.31 -9.01
CA ALA A 91 11.33 -1.21 -9.44
C ALA A 91 11.61 -1.13 -10.94
N VAL A 92 10.68 -0.57 -11.72
CA VAL A 92 10.78 -0.47 -13.17
C VAL A 92 10.20 0.87 -13.63
N GLU A 93 11.04 1.90 -13.74
CA GLU A 93 10.64 3.24 -14.25
C GLU A 93 10.13 3.21 -15.69
N SER A 94 10.48 2.17 -16.47
CA SER A 94 10.07 2.02 -17.87
C SER A 94 8.72 1.31 -18.06
N VAL A 95 8.05 0.91 -16.98
CA VAL A 95 6.74 0.24 -17.05
C VAL A 95 5.68 1.23 -16.59
N CYS A 96 4.81 1.61 -17.53
CA CYS A 96 3.67 2.48 -17.28
C CYS A 96 2.36 1.72 -17.37
N SER A 97 1.41 2.12 -16.53
CA SER A 97 0.00 1.77 -16.71
C SER A 97 -0.70 2.87 -17.52
N PHE A 98 -1.98 2.67 -17.82
CA PHE A 98 -2.82 3.70 -18.44
C PHE A 98 -2.90 4.97 -17.57
N PRO A 99 -3.10 6.15 -18.18
CA PRO A 99 -3.22 7.39 -17.43
C PRO A 99 -4.27 7.28 -16.30
N ALA A 100 -3.88 7.66 -15.09
CA ALA A 100 -4.71 7.54 -13.89
C ALA A 100 -4.46 8.73 -12.95
N CYS A 101 -5.37 8.93 -11.99
CA CYS A 101 -5.04 9.75 -10.83
C CYS A 101 -4.03 9.00 -9.97
N ALA A 102 -2.93 9.65 -9.63
CA ALA A 102 -1.93 9.11 -8.72
C ALA A 102 -1.64 10.10 -7.60
N CYS A 103 -1.22 9.59 -6.45
CA CYS A 103 -0.83 10.42 -5.31
C CYS A 103 0.27 11.40 -5.71
N ASN A 104 0.10 12.66 -5.27
CA ASN A 104 1.13 13.66 -5.40
C ASN A 104 2.38 13.29 -4.60
N LYS A 105 3.54 13.82 -5.00
CA LYS A 105 4.80 13.60 -4.29
C LYS A 105 4.65 13.98 -2.80
N GLY A 106 5.05 13.07 -1.91
CA GLY A 106 4.94 13.24 -0.46
C GLY A 106 3.62 12.72 0.14
N PHE A 107 2.71 12.23 -0.70
CA PHE A 107 1.50 11.53 -0.27
C PHE A 107 1.57 10.05 -0.62
N TYR A 108 0.84 9.26 0.16
CA TYR A 108 0.84 7.81 0.15
C TYR A 108 -0.59 7.30 0.15
N ARG A 109 -0.92 6.34 -0.70
CA ARG A 109 -2.25 5.75 -0.74
C ARG A 109 -2.46 4.82 0.45
N ASP A 110 -3.49 5.09 1.24
CA ASP A 110 -3.93 4.23 2.33
C ASP A 110 -4.77 3.04 1.82
N ALA A 111 -5.17 2.15 2.74
CA ALA A 111 -5.98 0.98 2.41
C ALA A 111 -7.41 1.34 1.95
N PHE A 112 -7.85 2.58 2.16
CA PHE A 112 -9.16 3.10 1.74
C PHE A 112 -9.09 3.81 0.38
N GLY A 113 -7.90 3.87 -0.23
CA GLY A 113 -7.67 4.52 -1.51
C GLY A 113 -7.46 6.03 -1.44
N LYS A 114 -7.27 6.63 -0.26
CA LYS A 114 -6.99 8.06 -0.10
C LYS A 114 -5.49 8.32 -0.06
N CYS A 115 -5.04 9.38 -0.75
CA CYS A 115 -3.66 9.87 -0.64
C CYS A 115 -3.50 10.75 0.61
N VAL A 116 -2.76 10.23 1.58
CA VAL A 116 -2.52 10.83 2.89
C VAL A 116 -1.04 11.10 3.11
N VAL A 117 -0.70 11.93 4.09
CA VAL A 117 0.71 12.15 4.47
C VAL A 117 1.24 10.96 5.29
N GLU A 118 2.56 10.77 5.33
CA GLU A 118 3.18 9.58 5.94
C GLU A 118 2.71 9.25 7.37
N HIS A 119 2.52 10.28 8.22
CA HIS A 119 2.07 10.07 9.60
C HIS A 119 0.59 9.70 9.74
N GLU A 120 -0.20 9.84 8.67
CA GLU A 120 -1.60 9.43 8.60
C GLU A 120 -1.75 8.00 8.03
N CYS A 121 -0.68 7.39 7.51
CA CYS A 121 -0.73 6.03 6.97
C CYS A 121 -1.05 4.97 8.04
N PHE A 122 -0.49 5.16 9.24
CA PHE A 122 -0.68 4.28 10.37
C PHE A 122 -0.82 5.13 11.62
N PRO A 123 -1.98 5.80 11.80
CA PRO A 123 -2.17 6.69 12.94
C PRO A 123 -1.88 5.96 14.26
N ASP A 124 -2.14 4.66 14.31
CA ASP A 124 -1.93 3.82 15.49
C ASP A 124 -0.60 3.05 15.51
N MET A 125 0.35 3.23 14.56
CA MET A 125 1.64 2.51 14.63
C MET A 125 2.37 2.78 15.95
N ARG A 126 2.13 3.96 16.54
CA ARG A 126 2.65 4.34 17.85
C ARG A 126 2.08 3.48 18.97
N CYS A 127 0.83 3.03 18.84
CA CYS A 127 0.18 2.09 19.75
C CYS A 127 0.74 0.67 19.68
N PHE A 128 1.40 0.33 18.57
CA PHE A 128 2.04 -0.97 18.36
C PHE A 128 3.57 -0.94 18.56
N ALA A 129 4.10 0.11 19.19
CA ALA A 129 5.52 0.17 19.55
C ALA A 129 5.91 -1.01 20.47
N SER A 130 7.18 -1.43 20.40
CA SER A 130 7.77 -2.39 21.33
C SER A 130 8.87 -1.69 22.14
N PRO A 131 8.72 -1.51 23.46
CA PRO A 131 7.59 -1.96 24.29
C PRO A 131 6.29 -1.18 24.03
N PRO A 132 5.10 -1.78 24.29
CA PRO A 132 3.82 -1.11 24.10
C PRO A 132 3.74 0.15 24.98
N PRO A 133 3.20 1.27 24.47
CA PRO A 133 3.22 2.55 25.17
C PRO A 133 2.16 2.66 26.29
N CYS A 134 1.10 1.85 26.22
CA CYS A 134 0.01 1.82 27.19
C CYS A 134 0.01 0.51 27.96
N LYS A 135 -0.60 0.51 29.16
CA LYS A 135 -0.77 -0.71 29.96
C LYS A 135 -1.79 -1.64 29.30
N GLU A 136 -1.76 -2.92 29.66
CA GLU A 136 -2.75 -3.92 29.19
C GLU A 136 -4.21 -3.55 29.53
N THR A 137 -4.41 -2.65 30.49
CA THR A 137 -5.70 -2.15 30.99
C THR A 137 -6.19 -0.88 30.31
N GLU A 138 -5.43 -0.40 29.32
CA GLU A 138 -5.66 0.84 28.62
C GLU A 138 -5.78 0.55 27.12
N GLY A 139 -6.79 1.12 26.47
CA GLY A 139 -6.81 1.26 25.03
C GLY A 139 -5.82 2.34 24.62
N CYS A 140 -5.12 2.14 23.52
CA CYS A 140 -4.27 3.16 22.94
C CYS A 140 -5.01 3.84 21.79
N VAL A 141 -5.11 5.17 21.84
CA VAL A 141 -5.63 6.00 20.75
C VAL A 141 -4.62 7.09 20.42
N VAL A 142 -4.53 7.47 19.14
CA VAL A 142 -3.65 8.57 18.72
C VAL A 142 -4.49 9.78 18.33
N GLU A 143 -4.40 10.86 19.11
CA GLU A 143 -5.01 12.15 18.76
C GLU A 143 -3.92 13.17 18.45
N ARG A 144 -4.02 13.81 17.26
CA ARG A 144 -3.03 14.82 16.80
C ARG A 144 -1.58 14.34 16.87
N GLY A 145 -1.37 13.06 16.60
CA GLY A 145 -0.07 12.39 16.67
C GLY A 145 0.41 12.07 18.09
N GLN A 146 -0.32 12.42 19.16
CA GLN A 146 0.04 12.07 20.52
C GLN A 146 -0.66 10.77 20.94
N VAL A 147 0.11 9.85 21.55
CA VAL A 147 -0.46 8.64 22.15
C VAL A 147 -1.22 9.02 23.41
N ILE A 148 -2.48 8.61 23.48
CA ILE A 148 -3.36 8.74 24.62
C ILE A 148 -3.76 7.34 25.06
N CYS A 149 -3.46 7.00 26.31
CA CYS A 149 -3.90 5.77 26.92
C CYS A 149 -5.25 6.03 27.59
N VAL A 150 -6.31 5.44 27.04
CA VAL A 150 -7.67 5.54 27.57
C VAL A 150 -7.97 4.31 28.42
N PRO A 151 -8.40 4.44 29.68
CA PRO A 151 -8.79 3.27 30.47
C PRO A 151 -9.89 2.48 29.74
N THR A 152 -9.70 1.20 29.45
CA THR A 152 -10.75 0.33 28.86
C THR A 152 -11.77 -0.13 29.91
N VAL A 153 -11.58 0.30 31.17
CA VAL A 153 -12.49 0.08 32.30
C VAL A 153 -13.74 0.94 32.19
N THR A 154 -14.47 0.85 31.08
CA THR A 154 -15.81 1.43 30.95
C THR A 154 -16.92 0.40 31.11
N GLN A 155 -16.60 -0.89 31.19
CA GLN A 155 -17.54 -1.84 31.78
C GLN A 155 -17.22 -1.98 33.27
N PRO A 156 -18.07 -1.47 34.18
CA PRO A 156 -18.00 -1.96 35.55
C PRO A 156 -18.12 -3.48 35.47
N CYS A 157 -17.25 -4.18 36.20
CA CYS A 157 -17.35 -5.61 36.43
C CYS A 157 -18.82 -6.00 36.65
N GLY A 158 -19.25 -7.11 36.05
CA GLY A 158 -20.57 -7.68 36.29
C GLY A 158 -20.84 -7.89 37.78
N ARG A 159 -22.09 -8.18 38.15
CA ARG A 159 -22.40 -8.46 39.57
C ARG A 159 -21.52 -9.62 40.07
N ASN A 160 -20.79 -9.38 41.17
CA ASN A 160 -19.84 -10.31 41.80
C ASN A 160 -18.55 -10.56 41.01
N GLU A 161 -18.20 -9.71 40.06
CA GLU A 161 -16.89 -9.70 39.42
C GLU A 161 -15.98 -8.67 40.10
N VAL A 162 -14.69 -9.02 40.25
CA VAL A 162 -13.66 -8.14 40.82
C VAL A 162 -12.52 -8.06 39.81
N TYR A 163 -12.20 -6.84 39.40
CA TYR A 163 -11.04 -6.58 38.55
C TYR A 163 -9.75 -6.99 39.28
N ASN A 164 -8.90 -7.76 38.60
CA ASN A 164 -7.55 -8.07 39.03
C ASN A 164 -6.63 -8.19 37.81
N ASP A 165 -5.33 -7.99 38.00
CA ASP A 165 -4.34 -7.97 36.91
C ASP A 165 -3.95 -9.37 36.40
N CYS A 166 -4.52 -10.45 36.96
CA CYS A 166 -4.27 -11.84 36.53
C CYS A 166 -5.32 -12.34 35.52
N GLY A 167 -6.37 -11.55 35.27
CA GLY A 167 -7.47 -11.91 34.39
C GLY A 167 -8.29 -13.11 34.88
N ASN A 168 -8.97 -13.79 33.95
CA ASN A 168 -9.93 -14.87 34.26
C ASN A 168 -9.28 -16.27 34.29
N PHE A 169 -7.98 -16.37 34.06
CA PHE A 169 -7.31 -17.68 33.89
C PHE A 169 -7.30 -18.52 35.17
N CYS A 170 -7.18 -17.85 36.32
CA CYS A 170 -7.11 -18.47 37.63
C CYS A 170 -8.45 -18.44 38.38
N GLU A 171 -9.53 -17.98 37.73
CA GLU A 171 -10.81 -17.83 38.40
C GLU A 171 -11.48 -19.20 38.63
N PRO A 172 -12.13 -19.41 39.79
CA PRO A 172 -12.91 -20.61 40.02
C PRO A 172 -14.14 -20.62 39.11
N THR A 173 -14.31 -21.68 38.33
CA THR A 173 -15.47 -22.00 37.51
C THR A 173 -16.28 -23.13 38.15
N CYS A 174 -17.53 -23.32 37.72
CA CYS A 174 -18.32 -24.48 38.15
C CYS A 174 -17.63 -25.83 37.84
N GLU A 175 -16.73 -25.87 36.84
CA GLU A 175 -15.98 -27.08 36.47
C GLU A 175 -14.86 -27.39 37.48
N ASN A 176 -14.31 -26.40 38.17
CA ASN A 176 -13.19 -26.56 39.11
C ASN A 176 -13.57 -26.21 40.58
N ALA A 177 -14.83 -25.86 40.86
CA ALA A 177 -15.35 -25.45 42.17
C ALA A 177 -15.13 -26.45 43.31
N PHE A 178 -14.87 -27.73 42.98
CA PHE A 178 -14.59 -28.81 43.93
C PHE A 178 -13.10 -29.22 43.98
N GLY A 179 -12.19 -28.34 43.55
CA GLY A 179 -10.75 -28.56 43.68
C GLY A 179 -10.14 -29.49 42.62
N ARG A 180 -10.81 -29.68 41.47
CA ARG A 180 -10.21 -30.38 40.33
C ARG A 180 -9.62 -29.36 39.37
N VAL A 181 -8.33 -29.10 39.52
CA VAL A 181 -7.57 -28.22 38.64
C VAL A 181 -7.53 -28.88 37.25
N ARG A 182 -7.89 -28.14 36.19
CA ARG A 182 -7.53 -28.51 34.82
C ARG A 182 -6.02 -28.33 34.68
N HIS A 183 -5.24 -29.36 34.98
CA HIS A 183 -3.89 -29.46 34.43
C HIS A 183 -4.05 -29.63 32.93
N ILE A 184 -3.80 -28.56 32.16
CA ILE A 184 -3.43 -28.73 30.76
C ILE A 184 -1.97 -29.20 30.80
N SER A 185 -1.79 -30.52 30.74
CA SER A 185 -0.51 -31.18 30.62
C SER A 185 0.12 -30.83 29.26
N PHE A 186 0.95 -29.78 29.24
CA PHE A 186 2.05 -29.69 28.27
C PHE A 186 3.24 -30.46 28.84
N PHE A 187 3.83 -31.36 28.03
CA PHE A 187 4.79 -32.43 28.38
C PHE A 187 4.09 -33.65 29.03
N THR A 188 4.04 -34.83 28.41
CA THR A 188 5.12 -35.58 27.76
C THR A 188 4.60 -36.41 26.57
N LEU A 189 5.17 -36.19 25.39
CA LEU A 189 5.34 -37.27 24.41
C LEU A 189 6.51 -38.15 24.89
N TYR A 190 6.43 -39.45 24.61
CA TYR A 190 7.34 -40.56 24.96
C TYR A 190 7.00 -41.35 26.24
N GLU A 191 6.21 -42.42 26.05
CA GLU A 191 6.37 -43.67 26.80
C GLU A 191 7.72 -44.32 26.45
N PRO A 192 8.40 -44.96 27.42
CA PRO A 192 9.08 -46.20 27.15
C PRO A 192 8.35 -47.35 27.85
N LEU A 193 8.04 -48.36 27.04
CA LEU A 193 7.60 -49.69 27.47
C LEU A 193 8.65 -50.32 28.40
N ALA A 194 8.17 -50.94 29.47
CA ALA A 194 8.85 -52.00 30.22
C ALA A 194 7.90 -53.20 30.32
#